data_AF-A0A6J5DDV5-F1
#
_entry.id   AF-A0A6J5DDV5-F1
#
_cell.length_a   1.000
_cell.length_b   1.000
_cell.length_c   1.000
_cell.angle_alpha   90.00
_cell.angle_beta   90.00
_cell.angle_gamma   90.00
#
_symmetry.space_group_name_H-M   'P 1'
#
loop_
_entity.id
_entity.type
_entity.pdbx_description
1 polymer ?
#
loop_
_entity_poly.entity_id
_entity_poly.type
_entity_poly.pdbx_seq_one_letter_code
_entity_poly.pdbx_strand_id
1 'polypeptide(L)'
;MTRASVAYGRRGRVSAANTGIRHTASTYGKAKFGTYSEKAGGHLNVESDAERFVTHLLAIDPRVRAFRPQPFCVDLIDQRLLFSRDALREASHKHRDVPGPKFYTVDFSIDWQDGLHHAVEVKAEGFEGDDVYWEKVARARPILAANSYPLRTVVAPASSGHPIRMNSRVLKQATHQIQAHLTDELVESVTRRCEGGPVSVRALCSDLQLLPGLIPVLLVSGVLEGDLAHHPICGTLELSLAYGDLAHLCLFEGVEK
;
A
#
# COMPACT_ATOMS: atom_id res chain seq x y z
N MET A 1 -17.08 -25.53 -49.87
CA MET A 1 -17.86 -24.57 -49.06
C MET A 1 -17.52 -24.83 -47.59
N THR A 2 -16.43 -24.20 -47.12
CA THR A 2 -16.34 -22.98 -46.27
C THR A 2 -16.23 -23.34 -44.78
N ARG A 3 -14.99 -23.51 -44.31
CA ARG A 3 -14.64 -23.54 -42.87
C ARG A 3 -14.62 -22.10 -42.35
N ALA A 4 -15.46 -21.81 -41.35
CA ALA A 4 -15.45 -20.53 -40.65
C ALA A 4 -14.15 -20.36 -39.84
N SER A 5 -13.48 -19.22 -39.98
CA SER A 5 -12.30 -18.86 -39.19
C SER A 5 -12.72 -18.39 -37.79
N VAL A 6 -12.15 -19.02 -36.76
CA VAL A 6 -12.31 -18.58 -35.37
C VAL A 6 -11.42 -17.36 -35.16
N ALA A 7 -12.04 -16.20 -34.98
CA ALA A 7 -11.34 -14.95 -34.67
C ALA A 7 -10.84 -14.99 -33.21
N TYR A 8 -9.56 -15.31 -33.02
CA TYR A 8 -8.88 -15.07 -31.75
C TYR A 8 -8.65 -13.56 -31.58
N GLY A 9 -9.03 -13.03 -30.42
CA GLY A 9 -8.84 -11.62 -30.06
C GLY A 9 -7.38 -11.16 -30.20
N ARG A 10 -7.19 -9.95 -30.74
CA ARG A 10 -5.88 -9.31 -30.89
C ARG A 10 -5.18 -9.19 -29.53
N ARG A 11 -4.00 -9.82 -29.37
CA ARG A 11 -3.07 -9.49 -28.28
C ARG A 11 -2.55 -8.06 -28.50
N GLY A 12 -2.66 -7.23 -27.47
CA GLY A 12 -2.00 -5.91 -27.45
C GLY A 12 -0.49 -6.07 -27.59
N ARG A 13 0.13 -5.21 -28.40
CA ARG A 13 1.57 -5.14 -28.61
C ARG A 13 2.30 -4.98 -27.26
N VAL A 14 3.27 -5.85 -27.01
CA VAL A 14 4.20 -5.77 -25.88
C VAL A 14 5.20 -4.65 -26.18
N SER A 15 5.08 -3.54 -25.46
CA SER A 15 5.97 -2.39 -25.55
C SER A 15 6.08 -1.71 -24.18
N ALA A 16 6.48 -2.45 -23.15
CA ALA A 16 6.99 -1.91 -21.90
C ALA A 16 7.65 -3.02 -21.08
N ALA A 17 8.75 -2.71 -20.39
CA ALA A 17 9.38 -3.59 -19.43
C ALA A 17 8.36 -4.06 -18.37
N ASN A 18 8.42 -5.34 -18.02
CA ASN A 18 7.45 -6.03 -17.17
C ASN A 18 7.58 -5.56 -15.71
N THR A 19 6.81 -4.55 -15.31
CA THR A 19 6.79 -3.96 -13.96
C THR A 19 5.93 -4.74 -12.95
N GLY A 20 5.51 -5.96 -13.28
CA GLY A 20 4.56 -6.75 -12.48
C GLY A 20 3.12 -6.22 -12.54
N ILE A 21 2.83 -5.26 -13.43
CA ILE A 21 1.49 -4.68 -13.62
C ILE A 21 0.70 -5.58 -14.56
N ARG A 22 -0.35 -6.24 -14.05
CA ARG A 22 -1.40 -6.83 -14.88
C ARG A 22 -2.64 -5.94 -14.81
N HIS A 23 -2.93 -5.22 -15.89
CA HIS A 23 -4.27 -4.72 -16.13
C HIS A 23 -5.18 -5.93 -16.34
N THR A 24 -6.06 -6.22 -15.39
CA THR A 24 -7.08 -7.25 -15.56
C THR A 24 -8.26 -6.65 -16.34
N ALA A 25 -8.85 -7.44 -17.24
CA ALA A 25 -9.95 -6.99 -18.07
C ALA A 25 -11.12 -6.51 -17.19
N SER A 26 -11.70 -5.37 -17.56
CA SER A 26 -12.82 -4.76 -16.87
C SER A 26 -14.04 -5.68 -16.92
N THR A 27 -14.35 -6.35 -15.83
CA THR A 27 -15.72 -6.81 -15.58
C THR A 27 -16.44 -5.64 -14.92
N TYR A 28 -17.31 -4.96 -15.67
CA TYR A 28 -18.09 -3.78 -15.28
C TYR A 28 -17.37 -2.42 -15.22
N GLY A 29 -16.50 -2.12 -16.18
CA GLY A 29 -16.15 -0.72 -16.52
C GLY A 29 -15.25 0.07 -15.57
N LYS A 30 -14.87 -0.45 -14.40
CA LYS A 30 -13.82 0.14 -13.55
C LYS A 30 -12.50 -0.62 -13.73
N ALA A 31 -11.40 0.11 -13.96
CA ALA A 31 -10.07 -0.50 -14.02
C ALA A 31 -9.71 -1.04 -12.63
N LYS A 32 -9.51 -2.36 -12.53
CA LYS A 32 -9.02 -2.98 -11.29
C LYS A 32 -7.50 -2.92 -11.27
N PHE A 33 -6.95 -2.39 -10.19
CA PHE A 33 -5.51 -2.34 -9.99
C PHE A 33 -5.07 -3.59 -9.25
N GLY A 34 -4.42 -4.51 -9.96
CA GLY A 34 -3.85 -5.71 -9.36
C GLY A 34 -2.51 -5.41 -8.69
N THR A 35 -2.30 -5.97 -7.49
CA THR A 35 -0.98 -5.98 -6.81
C THR A 35 -0.85 -7.25 -5.96
N TYR A 36 0.37 -7.52 -5.48
CA TYR A 36 0.69 -8.69 -4.67
C TYR A 36 1.31 -8.24 -3.34
N SER A 37 0.87 -8.84 -2.23
CA SER A 37 1.47 -8.68 -0.91
C SER A 37 1.26 -9.94 -0.08
N GLU A 38 2.34 -10.47 0.50
CA GLU A 38 2.26 -11.62 1.42
C GLU A 38 1.42 -11.27 2.67
N LYS A 39 1.56 -10.05 3.18
CA LYS A 39 0.76 -9.51 4.30
C LYS A 39 -0.73 -9.41 3.98
N ALA A 40 -1.11 -9.44 2.71
CA ALA A 40 -2.51 -9.47 2.28
C ALA A 40 -3.01 -10.86 1.86
N GLY A 41 -2.20 -11.91 2.07
CA GLY A 41 -2.54 -13.27 1.62
C GLY A 41 -2.37 -13.48 0.11
N GLY A 42 -1.58 -12.65 -0.58
CA GLY A 42 -1.20 -12.84 -1.97
C GLY A 42 -1.70 -11.76 -2.92
N HIS A 43 -2.34 -12.17 -4.03
CA HIS A 43 -2.84 -11.25 -5.05
C HIS A 43 -4.11 -10.55 -4.57
N LEU A 44 -4.14 -9.23 -4.65
CA LEU A 44 -5.30 -8.42 -4.36
C LEU A 44 -5.63 -7.46 -5.51
N ASN A 45 -6.92 -7.10 -5.59
CA ASN A 45 -7.40 -6.06 -6.49
C ASN A 45 -7.93 -4.91 -5.64
N VAL A 46 -7.54 -3.69 -6.00
CA VAL A 46 -8.03 -2.46 -5.38
C VAL A 46 -8.74 -1.58 -6.40
N GLU A 47 -9.59 -0.69 -5.92
CA GLU A 47 -10.50 0.10 -6.76
C GLU A 47 -9.88 1.40 -7.28
N SER A 48 -8.77 1.85 -6.68
CA SER A 48 -8.11 3.10 -7.03
C SER A 48 -6.58 3.04 -6.96
N ASP A 49 -5.91 4.00 -7.63
CA ASP A 49 -4.46 4.17 -7.50
C ASP A 49 -4.05 4.62 -6.09
N ALA A 50 -4.93 5.33 -5.38
CA ALA A 50 -4.72 5.72 -3.99
C ALA A 50 -4.71 4.49 -3.06
N GLU A 51 -5.67 3.58 -3.22
CA GLU A 51 -5.66 2.30 -2.49
C GLU A 51 -4.44 1.43 -2.85
N ARG A 52 -4.02 1.44 -4.12
CA ARG A 52 -2.79 0.72 -4.54
C ARG A 52 -1.56 1.31 -3.86
N PHE A 53 -1.50 2.63 -3.76
CA PHE A 53 -0.43 3.32 -3.03
C PHE A 53 -0.43 2.93 -1.55
N VAL A 54 -1.58 2.96 -0.87
CA VAL A 54 -1.70 2.51 0.53
C VAL A 54 -1.29 1.06 0.69
N THR A 55 -1.67 0.19 -0.24
CA THR A 55 -1.21 -1.22 -0.26
C THR A 55 0.32 -1.33 -0.26
N HIS A 56 1.02 -0.44 -0.95
CA HIS A 56 2.48 -0.46 -0.95
C HIS A 56 3.07 -0.05 0.38
N LEU A 57 2.49 0.95 1.05
CA LEU A 57 2.90 1.36 2.40
C LEU A 57 2.70 0.22 3.41
N LEU A 58 1.53 -0.40 3.40
CA LEU A 58 1.22 -1.52 4.31
C LEU A 58 2.09 -2.76 4.04
N ALA A 59 2.52 -2.95 2.79
CA ALA A 59 3.42 -4.05 2.45
C ALA A 59 4.81 -3.85 3.08
N ILE A 60 5.34 -2.62 3.07
CA ILE A 60 6.70 -2.33 3.55
C ILE A 60 6.78 -1.98 5.05
N ASP A 61 5.71 -1.48 5.66
CA ASP A 61 5.72 -1.08 7.08
C ASP A 61 5.97 -2.31 7.97
N PRO A 62 7.07 -2.36 8.75
CA PRO A 62 7.44 -3.53 9.54
C PRO A 62 6.41 -3.87 10.62
N ARG A 63 5.64 -2.89 11.10
CA ARG A 63 4.65 -3.07 12.19
C ARG A 63 3.35 -3.69 11.70
N VAL A 64 3.11 -3.69 10.39
CA VAL A 64 1.94 -4.33 9.80
C VAL A 64 2.17 -5.84 9.73
N ARG A 65 1.35 -6.59 10.48
CA ARG A 65 1.34 -8.06 10.43
C ARG A 65 0.55 -8.54 9.21
N ALA A 66 -0.65 -8.01 9.03
CA ALA A 66 -1.51 -8.34 7.91
C ALA A 66 -2.45 -7.18 7.58
N PHE A 67 -3.01 -7.16 6.38
CA PHE A 67 -4.07 -6.22 6.02
C PHE A 67 -5.03 -6.83 5.01
N ARG A 68 -6.26 -6.32 4.95
CA ARG A 68 -7.30 -6.81 4.02
C ARG A 68 -8.02 -5.63 3.38
N PRO A 69 -8.13 -5.59 2.04
CA PRO A 69 -8.99 -4.62 1.36
C PRO A 69 -10.47 -4.99 1.56
N GLN A 70 -11.34 -3.99 1.69
CA GLN A 70 -12.79 -4.12 1.87
C GLN A 70 -13.19 -5.26 2.84
N PRO A 71 -12.66 -5.25 4.07
CA PRO A 71 -12.74 -6.38 5.00
C PRO A 71 -14.16 -6.68 5.51
N PHE A 72 -14.99 -5.64 5.60
CA PHE A 72 -16.36 -5.71 6.11
C PHE A 72 -17.11 -4.42 5.76
N CYS A 73 -18.41 -4.43 6.00
CA CYS A 73 -19.27 -3.26 5.90
C CYS A 73 -19.78 -2.86 7.29
N VAL A 74 -19.94 -1.58 7.55
CA VAL A 74 -20.54 -1.02 8.76
C VAL A 74 -22.02 -0.80 8.49
N ASP A 75 -22.89 -1.46 9.27
CA ASP A 75 -24.31 -1.16 9.33
C ASP A 75 -24.53 0.08 10.19
N LEU A 76 -24.91 1.20 9.56
CA LEU A 76 -25.13 2.48 10.22
C LEU A 76 -26.47 2.56 10.94
N ILE A 77 -27.36 1.58 10.73
CA ILE A 77 -28.68 1.49 11.36
C ILE A 77 -28.59 0.61 12.60
N ASP A 78 -28.12 -0.63 12.44
CA ASP A 78 -27.98 -1.60 13.54
C ASP A 78 -26.65 -1.43 14.33
N GLN A 79 -25.78 -0.50 13.92
CA GLN A 79 -24.51 -0.17 14.58
C GLN A 79 -23.58 -1.38 14.79
N ARG A 80 -23.37 -2.17 13.74
CA ARG A 80 -22.56 -3.40 13.78
C ARG A 80 -21.71 -3.60 12.53
N LEU A 81 -20.69 -4.45 12.63
CA LEU A 81 -19.86 -4.86 11.49
C LEU A 81 -20.45 -6.10 10.80
N LEU A 82 -20.46 -6.08 9.47
CA LEU A 82 -20.96 -7.11 8.58
C LEU A 82 -19.78 -7.70 7.78
N PHE A 83 -19.29 -8.85 8.23
CA PHE A 83 -18.10 -9.51 7.66
C PHE A 83 -18.41 -10.43 6.47
N SER A 84 -19.69 -10.69 6.18
CA SER A 84 -20.10 -11.58 5.09
C SER A 84 -21.09 -10.91 4.15
N ARG A 85 -21.13 -11.40 2.91
CA ARG A 85 -22.11 -10.95 1.91
C ARG A 85 -23.53 -11.28 2.32
N ASP A 86 -23.75 -12.38 3.02
CA ASP A 86 -25.08 -12.79 3.46
C ASP A 86 -25.57 -11.89 4.60
N ALA A 87 -24.72 -11.54 5.57
CA ALA A 87 -25.05 -10.55 6.59
C ALA A 87 -25.38 -9.17 5.97
N LEU A 88 -24.65 -8.76 4.93
CA LEU A 88 -24.95 -7.54 4.18
C LEU A 88 -26.29 -7.61 3.44
N ARG A 89 -26.62 -8.75 2.83
CA ARG A 89 -27.90 -8.96 2.16
C ARG A 89 -29.06 -8.92 3.15
N GLU A 90 -28.94 -9.62 4.27
CA GLU A 90 -29.96 -9.63 5.33
C GLU A 90 -30.22 -8.23 5.88
N ALA A 91 -29.16 -7.48 6.21
CA ALA A 91 -29.27 -6.10 6.65
C ALA A 91 -29.89 -5.21 5.57
N SER A 92 -29.50 -5.40 4.30
CA SER A 92 -30.06 -4.63 3.17
C SER A 92 -31.56 -4.87 2.99
N HIS A 93 -32.02 -6.12 3.17
CA HIS A 93 -33.44 -6.46 3.13
C HIS A 93 -34.21 -5.87 4.32
N LYS A 94 -33.66 -6.00 5.53
CA LYS A 94 -34.25 -5.45 6.76
C LYS A 94 -34.43 -3.94 6.67
N HIS A 95 -33.42 -3.23 6.18
CA HIS A 95 -33.39 -1.77 6.16
C HIS A 95 -33.90 -1.17 4.85
N ARG A 96 -34.58 -1.95 3.98
CA ARG A 96 -34.96 -1.51 2.62
C ARG A 96 -35.77 -0.21 2.62
N ASP A 97 -36.66 -0.04 3.60
CA ASP A 97 -37.61 1.07 3.69
C ASP A 97 -37.08 2.25 4.54
N VAL A 98 -35.87 2.14 5.10
CA VAL A 98 -35.22 3.22 5.86
C VAL A 98 -34.62 4.23 4.88
N PRO A 99 -34.91 5.54 4.98
CA PRO A 99 -34.27 6.55 4.13
C PRO A 99 -32.83 6.84 4.55
N GLY A 100 -32.01 7.31 3.60
CA GLY A 100 -30.64 7.78 3.84
C GLY A 100 -29.54 6.69 3.81
N PRO A 101 -28.29 7.05 4.14
CA PRO A 101 -27.15 6.12 4.14
C PRO A 101 -27.31 5.01 5.19
N LYS A 102 -27.24 3.75 4.73
CA LYS A 102 -27.39 2.53 5.55
C LYS A 102 -26.07 1.84 5.84
N PHE A 103 -25.14 1.91 4.89
CA PHE A 103 -23.94 1.07 4.87
C PHE A 103 -22.71 1.89 4.53
N TYR A 104 -21.63 1.67 5.28
CA TYR A 104 -20.33 2.24 5.02
C TYR A 104 -19.28 1.14 4.88
N THR A 105 -18.54 1.12 3.78
CA THR A 105 -17.50 0.13 3.54
C THR A 105 -16.16 0.81 3.77
N VAL A 106 -15.33 0.21 4.63
CA VAL A 106 -13.96 0.67 4.87
C VAL A 106 -13.05 0.15 3.75
N ASP A 107 -12.06 0.94 3.35
CA ASP A 107 -11.15 0.56 2.26
C ASP A 107 -10.20 -0.56 2.69
N PHE A 108 -9.66 -0.49 3.91
CA PHE A 108 -8.81 -1.55 4.49
C PHE A 108 -9.10 -1.81 5.96
N SER A 109 -8.68 -3.00 6.41
CA SER A 109 -8.34 -3.27 7.82
C SER A 109 -6.86 -3.59 7.91
N ILE A 110 -6.23 -3.18 9.01
CA ILE A 110 -4.84 -3.49 9.35
C ILE A 110 -4.84 -4.28 10.66
N ASP A 111 -4.08 -5.36 10.68
CA ASP A 111 -3.65 -6.06 11.87
C ASP A 111 -2.20 -5.67 12.16
N TRP A 112 -1.97 -5.05 13.32
CA TRP A 112 -0.65 -4.66 13.77
C TRP A 112 0.04 -5.82 14.50
N GLN A 113 1.38 -5.76 14.60
CA GLN A 113 2.16 -6.77 15.33
C GLN A 113 1.83 -6.83 16.82
N ASP A 114 1.44 -5.71 17.42
CA ASP A 114 1.04 -5.60 18.83
C ASP A 114 -0.37 -6.18 19.12
N GLY A 115 -1.06 -6.67 18.09
CA GLY A 115 -2.41 -7.23 18.20
C GLY A 115 -3.53 -6.20 18.09
N LEU A 116 -3.23 -4.91 17.92
CA LEU A 116 -4.24 -3.90 17.64
C LEU A 116 -4.77 -4.02 16.21
N HIS A 117 -5.98 -3.49 16.00
CA HIS A 117 -6.60 -3.43 14.69
C HIS A 117 -7.02 -2.00 14.35
N HIS A 118 -6.98 -1.65 13.08
CA HIS A 118 -7.48 -0.36 12.59
C HIS A 118 -8.25 -0.54 11.29
N ALA A 119 -9.28 0.28 11.10
CA ALA A 119 -9.88 0.50 9.79
C ALA A 119 -9.18 1.67 9.10
N VAL A 120 -9.11 1.63 7.77
CA VAL A 120 -8.50 2.71 6.98
C VAL A 120 -9.50 3.18 5.92
N GLU A 121 -9.71 4.49 5.89
CA GLU A 121 -10.31 5.19 4.76
C GLU A 121 -9.20 5.85 3.94
N VAL A 122 -9.19 5.62 2.64
CA VAL A 122 -8.21 6.17 1.71
C VAL A 122 -8.85 7.28 0.89
N LYS A 123 -8.13 8.40 0.77
CA LYS A 123 -8.49 9.52 -0.09
C LYS A 123 -7.33 9.96 -0.94
N ALA A 124 -7.63 10.53 -2.10
CA ALA A 124 -6.65 11.30 -2.84
C ALA A 124 -6.57 12.71 -2.26
N GLU A 125 -5.39 13.30 -2.27
CA GLU A 125 -5.24 14.73 -2.01
C GLU A 125 -6.10 15.54 -2.98
N GLY A 126 -6.75 16.59 -2.47
CA GLY A 126 -7.77 17.34 -3.21
C GLY A 126 -9.17 16.70 -3.22
N PHE A 127 -9.36 15.54 -2.58
CA PHE A 127 -10.70 15.05 -2.30
C PHE A 127 -11.36 15.90 -1.21
N GLU A 128 -12.39 16.64 -1.59
CA GLU A 128 -13.20 17.43 -0.67
C GLU A 128 -14.29 16.58 -0.01
N GLY A 129 -14.97 15.73 -0.78
CA GLY A 129 -16.17 15.01 -0.32
C GLY A 129 -17.38 15.95 -0.17
N ASP A 130 -18.59 15.38 -0.18
CA ASP A 130 -19.80 16.13 0.16
C ASP A 130 -20.19 15.94 1.64
N ASP A 131 -21.10 16.76 2.13
CA ASP A 131 -21.56 16.70 3.53
C ASP A 131 -22.14 15.32 3.86
N VAL A 132 -22.88 14.73 2.92
CA VAL A 132 -23.49 13.39 3.08
C VAL A 132 -22.41 12.31 3.30
N TYR A 133 -21.30 12.40 2.56
CA TYR A 133 -20.16 11.50 2.73
C TYR A 133 -19.50 11.69 4.09
N TRP A 134 -19.25 12.93 4.52
CA TRP A 134 -18.61 13.16 5.83
C TRP A 134 -19.50 12.82 7.00
N GLU A 135 -20.80 13.06 6.92
CA GLU A 135 -21.78 12.58 7.90
C GLU A 135 -21.77 11.05 8.00
N LYS A 136 -21.67 10.37 6.86
CA LYS A 136 -21.56 8.90 6.81
C LYS A 136 -20.29 8.40 7.52
N VAL A 137 -19.14 9.01 7.26
CA VAL A 137 -17.87 8.69 7.93
C VAL A 137 -17.96 8.99 9.43
N ALA A 138 -18.51 10.14 9.80
CA ALA A 138 -18.68 10.55 11.19
C ALA A 138 -19.57 9.57 11.97
N ARG A 139 -20.65 9.06 11.35
CA ARG A 139 -21.50 8.01 11.94
C ARG A 139 -20.79 6.66 12.06
N ALA A 140 -19.96 6.30 11.08
CA ALA A 140 -19.25 5.02 11.09
C ALA A 140 -18.13 4.97 12.14
N ARG A 141 -17.43 6.09 12.37
CA ARG A 141 -16.27 6.18 13.27
C ARG A 141 -16.52 5.64 14.69
N PRO A 142 -17.58 6.02 15.43
CA PRO A 142 -17.83 5.46 16.76
C PRO A 142 -18.20 3.98 16.72
N ILE A 143 -18.93 3.52 15.70
CA ILE A 143 -19.29 2.10 15.53
C ILE A 143 -18.01 1.26 15.35
N LEU A 144 -17.12 1.73 14.49
CA LEU A 144 -15.82 1.11 14.23
C LEU A 144 -14.96 1.04 15.48
N ALA A 145 -14.85 2.13 16.24
CA ALA A 145 -14.09 2.16 17.49
C ALA A 145 -14.67 1.19 18.55
N ALA A 146 -16.00 1.13 18.68
CA ALA A 146 -16.68 0.21 19.60
C ALA A 146 -16.47 -1.28 19.23
N ASN A 147 -16.10 -1.57 17.98
CA ASN A 147 -15.79 -2.90 17.48
C ASN A 147 -14.26 -3.14 17.35
N SER A 148 -13.43 -2.36 18.05
CA SER A 148 -11.96 -2.49 18.06
C SER A 148 -11.28 -2.20 16.72
N TYR A 149 -11.91 -1.44 15.82
CA TYR A 149 -11.34 -0.98 14.55
C TYR A 149 -11.33 0.55 14.43
N PRO A 150 -10.65 1.30 15.32
CA PRO A 150 -10.56 2.76 15.19
C PRO A 150 -10.18 3.18 13.75
N LEU A 151 -10.94 4.13 13.20
CA LEU A 151 -10.79 4.57 11.82
C LEU A 151 -9.65 5.57 11.66
N ARG A 152 -8.67 5.22 10.82
CA ARG A 152 -7.63 6.14 10.33
C ARG A 152 -7.99 6.63 8.93
N THR A 153 -7.67 7.88 8.65
CA THR A 153 -7.87 8.46 7.32
C THR A 153 -6.51 8.75 6.71
N VAL A 154 -6.28 8.21 5.51
CA VAL A 154 -5.01 8.33 4.78
C VAL A 154 -5.24 9.11 3.50
N VAL A 155 -4.34 10.05 3.22
CA VAL A 155 -4.40 10.88 2.02
C VAL A 155 -3.22 10.60 1.11
N ALA A 156 -3.50 9.96 -0.02
CA ALA A 156 -2.55 9.73 -1.08
C ALA A 156 -2.17 11.08 -1.74
N PRO A 157 -0.89 11.48 -1.73
CA PRO A 157 -0.47 12.74 -2.34
C PRO A 157 -0.82 12.81 -3.82
N ALA A 158 -1.27 13.97 -4.31
CA ALA A 158 -1.66 14.16 -5.70
C ALA A 158 -0.44 14.07 -6.62
N SER A 159 0.69 14.65 -6.18
CA SER A 159 1.95 14.63 -6.94
C SER A 159 2.49 13.21 -7.10
N SER A 160 2.71 12.80 -8.34
CA SER A 160 3.39 11.53 -8.66
C SER A 160 4.88 11.55 -8.29
N GLY A 161 5.46 12.74 -8.15
CA GLY A 161 6.83 12.97 -7.70
C GLY A 161 6.97 13.03 -6.17
N HIS A 162 5.90 12.83 -5.41
CA HIS A 162 5.96 12.84 -3.96
C HIS A 162 6.89 11.71 -3.45
N PRO A 163 7.86 11.99 -2.55
CA PRO A 163 8.84 11.02 -2.08
C PRO A 163 8.23 9.70 -1.61
N ILE A 164 7.24 9.75 -0.70
CA ILE A 164 6.54 8.55 -0.21
C ILE A 164 5.93 7.72 -1.35
N ARG A 165 5.33 8.35 -2.38
CA ARG A 165 4.74 7.63 -3.52
C ARG A 165 5.79 6.96 -4.40
N MET A 166 6.91 7.64 -4.65
CA MET A 166 8.01 7.09 -5.44
C MET A 166 8.72 5.95 -4.69
N ASN A 167 9.09 6.22 -3.44
CA ASN A 167 9.87 5.31 -2.60
C ASN A 167 9.09 4.02 -2.30
N SER A 168 7.81 4.12 -1.90
CA SER A 168 6.98 2.94 -1.59
C SER A 168 6.91 1.92 -2.73
N ARG A 169 6.91 2.37 -3.99
CA ARG A 169 6.89 1.46 -5.16
C ARG A 169 8.19 0.68 -5.29
N VAL A 170 9.34 1.35 -5.19
CA VAL A 170 10.65 0.70 -5.34
C VAL A 170 10.99 -0.16 -4.13
N LEU A 171 10.64 0.27 -2.92
CA LEU A 171 10.84 -0.48 -1.69
C LEU A 171 10.02 -1.78 -1.71
N LYS A 172 8.75 -1.72 -2.10
CA LYS A 172 7.91 -2.93 -2.25
C LYS A 172 8.50 -3.94 -3.24
N GLN A 173 9.14 -3.48 -4.32
CA GLN A 173 9.79 -4.39 -5.25
C GLN A 173 11.06 -5.01 -4.64
N ALA A 174 11.81 -4.20 -3.87
CA ALA A 174 13.06 -4.61 -3.25
C ALA A 174 12.87 -5.67 -2.15
N THR A 175 11.72 -5.75 -1.48
CA THR A 175 11.47 -6.78 -0.45
C THR A 175 11.61 -8.20 -1.01
N HIS A 176 11.25 -8.42 -2.27
CA HIS A 176 11.40 -9.74 -2.94
C HIS A 176 12.83 -10.02 -3.43
N GLN A 177 13.71 -9.03 -3.35
CA GLN A 177 15.08 -9.08 -3.86
C GLN A 177 16.11 -9.31 -2.75
N ILE A 178 15.73 -9.20 -1.47
CA ILE A 178 16.63 -9.33 -0.31
C ILE A 178 17.44 -10.63 -0.39
N GLN A 179 16.77 -11.78 -0.47
CA GLN A 179 17.44 -13.08 -0.48
C GLN A 179 18.35 -13.31 -1.70
N ALA A 180 18.06 -12.64 -2.83
CA ALA A 180 18.80 -12.83 -4.07
C ALA A 180 20.04 -11.94 -4.17
N HIS A 181 20.06 -10.81 -3.45
CA HIS A 181 21.04 -9.75 -3.66
C HIS A 181 21.79 -9.32 -2.40
N LEU A 182 21.30 -9.66 -1.20
CA LEU A 182 21.98 -9.32 0.03
C LEU A 182 22.94 -10.45 0.43
N THR A 183 24.24 -10.16 0.42
CA THR A 183 25.29 -11.06 0.91
C THR A 183 26.01 -10.44 2.10
N ASP A 184 26.64 -11.27 2.93
CA ASP A 184 27.36 -10.79 4.11
C ASP A 184 28.52 -9.87 3.73
N GLU A 185 29.21 -10.13 2.61
CA GLU A 185 30.30 -9.29 2.12
C GLU A 185 29.81 -7.90 1.69
N LEU A 186 28.61 -7.84 1.09
CA LEU A 186 27.98 -6.57 0.73
C LEU A 186 27.61 -5.78 1.99
N VAL A 187 27.00 -6.44 2.98
CA VAL A 187 26.64 -5.82 4.26
C VAL A 187 27.88 -5.28 4.96
N GLU A 188 28.97 -6.06 5.04
CA GLU A 188 30.21 -5.65 5.68
C GLU A 188 30.85 -4.45 4.95
N SER A 189 30.88 -4.47 3.61
CA SER A 189 31.44 -3.39 2.80
C SER A 189 30.68 -2.08 2.97
N VAL A 190 29.34 -2.15 2.98
CA VAL A 190 28.47 -0.99 3.23
C VAL A 190 28.65 -0.48 4.65
N THR A 191 28.69 -1.38 5.64
CA THR A 191 28.90 -1.03 7.05
C THR A 191 30.18 -0.25 7.23
N ARG A 192 31.31 -0.81 6.77
CA ARG A 192 32.62 -0.16 6.85
C ARG A 192 32.66 1.20 6.17
N ARG A 193 31.96 1.36 5.04
CA ARG A 193 31.90 2.64 4.33
C ARG A 193 31.13 3.71 5.09
N CYS A 194 30.09 3.32 5.82
CA CYS A 194 29.22 4.25 6.55
C CYS A 194 29.63 4.45 8.03
N GLU A 195 30.63 3.72 8.54
CA GLU A 195 31.16 3.90 9.91
C GLU A 195 31.60 5.35 10.21
N GLY A 196 32.08 6.07 9.18
CA GLY A 196 32.50 7.46 9.29
C GLY A 196 31.37 8.50 9.36
N GLY A 197 30.10 8.07 9.28
CA GLY A 197 28.93 8.93 9.31
C GLY A 197 28.07 8.83 8.04
N PRO A 198 27.03 9.69 7.93
CA PRO A 198 26.10 9.67 6.82
C PRO A 198 26.78 9.84 5.46
N VAL A 199 26.27 9.12 4.45
CA VAL A 199 26.79 9.16 3.08
C VAL A 199 25.67 9.37 2.09
N SER A 200 25.91 10.19 1.06
CA SER A 200 24.96 10.26 -0.05
C SER A 200 24.92 8.95 -0.83
N VAL A 201 23.76 8.60 -1.39
CA VAL A 201 23.60 7.47 -2.32
C VAL A 201 24.65 7.50 -3.43
N ARG A 202 24.91 8.68 -4.00
CA ARG A 202 25.91 8.83 -5.07
C ARG A 202 27.30 8.44 -4.60
N ALA A 203 27.72 8.92 -3.42
CA ALA A 203 29.03 8.60 -2.85
C ALA A 203 29.13 7.10 -2.55
N LEU A 204 28.13 6.53 -1.88
CA LEU A 204 28.11 5.10 -1.56
C LEU A 204 28.19 4.22 -2.82
N CYS A 205 27.37 4.51 -3.84
CA CYS A 205 27.41 3.77 -5.11
C CYS A 205 28.75 3.94 -5.83
N SER A 206 29.36 5.12 -5.81
CA SER A 206 30.64 5.37 -6.46
C SER A 206 31.78 4.63 -5.76
N ASP A 207 31.86 4.74 -4.43
CA ASP A 207 32.98 4.24 -3.64
C ASP A 207 33.01 2.70 -3.59
N LEU A 208 31.83 2.07 -3.57
CA LEU A 208 31.67 0.63 -3.52
C LEU A 208 31.31 0.01 -4.88
N GLN A 209 31.25 0.82 -5.95
CA GLN A 209 30.81 0.41 -7.30
C GLN A 209 29.44 -0.31 -7.30
N LEU A 210 28.54 0.11 -6.42
CA LEU A 210 27.22 -0.51 -6.28
C LEU A 210 26.26 -0.03 -7.38
N LEU A 211 25.44 -0.95 -7.86
CA LEU A 211 24.31 -0.60 -8.70
C LEU A 211 23.28 0.18 -7.86
N PRO A 212 22.76 1.34 -8.34
CA PRO A 212 21.76 2.11 -7.59
C PRO A 212 20.50 1.32 -7.22
N GLY A 213 20.17 0.27 -7.98
CA GLY A 213 19.05 -0.63 -7.69
C GLY A 213 19.22 -1.45 -6.39
N LEU A 214 20.43 -1.54 -5.83
CA LEU A 214 20.68 -2.22 -4.55
C LEU A 214 20.34 -1.33 -3.34
N ILE A 215 20.24 -0.01 -3.51
CA ILE A 215 19.93 0.90 -2.41
C ILE A 215 18.57 0.58 -1.77
N PRO A 216 17.47 0.42 -2.54
CA PRO A 216 16.22 -0.06 -1.98
C PRO A 216 16.33 -1.39 -1.23
N VAL A 217 17.17 -2.33 -1.69
CA VAL A 217 17.37 -3.64 -1.03
C VAL A 217 18.03 -3.45 0.33
N LEU A 218 19.08 -2.64 0.42
CA LEU A 218 19.78 -2.30 1.66
C LEU A 218 18.88 -1.54 2.65
N LEU A 219 17.97 -0.71 2.14
CA LEU A 219 16.97 0.00 2.94
C LEU A 219 15.94 -0.96 3.53
N VAL A 220 15.35 -1.85 2.72
CA VAL A 220 14.32 -2.78 3.22
C VAL A 220 14.86 -3.91 4.07
N SER A 221 16.17 -4.19 4.00
CA SER A 221 16.83 -5.17 4.86
C SER A 221 17.30 -4.61 6.20
N GLY A 222 17.18 -3.29 6.42
CA GLY A 222 17.64 -2.63 7.65
C GLY A 222 19.16 -2.50 7.74
N VAL A 223 19.88 -2.56 6.62
CA VAL A 223 21.32 -2.22 6.60
C VAL A 223 21.49 -0.71 6.60
N LEU A 224 20.69 -0.03 5.79
CA LEU A 224 20.70 1.42 5.65
C LEU A 224 19.34 2.00 6.04
N GLU A 225 19.38 3.23 6.54
CA GLU A 225 18.21 4.08 6.77
C GLU A 225 18.41 5.43 6.07
N GLY A 226 17.32 6.18 5.95
CA GLY A 226 17.30 7.55 5.46
C GLY A 226 15.90 8.15 5.58
N ASP A 227 15.79 9.46 5.40
CA ASP A 227 14.48 10.14 5.43
C ASP A 227 13.72 9.93 4.12
N LEU A 228 13.03 8.78 4.06
CA LEU A 228 12.25 8.34 2.92
C LEU A 228 10.88 9.05 2.80
N ALA A 229 10.48 9.80 3.84
CA ALA A 229 9.23 10.55 3.84
C ALA A 229 9.37 11.86 3.07
N HIS A 230 10.52 12.53 3.20
CA HIS A 230 10.75 13.84 2.61
C HIS A 230 11.69 13.83 1.40
N HIS A 231 12.50 12.77 1.23
CA HIS A 231 13.47 12.71 0.15
C HIS A 231 13.29 11.48 -0.74
N PRO A 232 13.25 11.65 -2.09
CA PRO A 232 13.21 10.51 -2.99
C PRO A 232 14.54 9.75 -2.96
N ILE A 233 14.49 8.43 -3.15
CA ILE A 233 15.69 7.60 -3.30
C ILE A 233 16.40 8.00 -4.60
N CYS A 234 17.40 8.85 -4.46
CA CYS A 234 18.20 9.39 -5.55
C CYS A 234 19.61 9.70 -5.04
N GLY A 235 20.52 10.13 -5.93
CA GLY A 235 21.93 10.33 -5.60
C GLY A 235 22.22 11.31 -4.45
N THR A 236 21.28 12.19 -4.09
CA THR A 236 21.44 13.17 -2.99
C THR A 236 20.83 12.71 -1.68
N LEU A 237 20.10 11.59 -1.63
CA LEU A 237 19.58 11.05 -0.38
C LEU A 237 20.77 10.65 0.49
N GLU A 238 20.81 11.17 1.72
CA GLU A 238 21.79 10.77 2.74
C GLU A 238 21.31 9.49 3.43
N LEU A 239 22.25 8.58 3.65
CA LEU A 239 22.04 7.27 4.23
C LEU A 239 22.95 7.08 5.44
N SER A 240 22.40 6.45 6.47
CA SER A 240 23.10 6.04 7.69
C SER A 240 22.90 4.54 7.91
N LEU A 241 23.68 3.95 8.82
CA LEU A 241 23.50 2.56 9.21
C LEU A 241 22.26 2.41 10.10
N ALA A 242 21.37 1.49 9.76
CA ALA A 242 20.16 1.24 10.52
C ALA A 242 20.32 0.11 11.56
N TYR A 243 21.36 -0.71 11.45
CA TYR A 243 21.65 -1.82 12.37
C TYR A 243 20.47 -2.78 12.60
N GLY A 244 19.68 -3.01 11.55
CA GLY A 244 18.47 -3.84 11.58
C GLY A 244 17.20 -3.09 11.97
N ASP A 245 17.27 -1.80 12.32
CA ASP A 245 16.08 -0.96 12.46
C ASP A 245 15.41 -0.76 11.09
N LEU A 246 14.07 -0.72 11.13
CA LEU A 246 13.20 -0.56 9.97
C LEU A 246 12.22 0.61 10.18
N ALA A 247 12.41 1.45 11.20
CA ALA A 247 11.54 2.57 11.52
C ALA A 247 11.39 3.57 10.35
N HIS A 248 12.41 3.76 9.51
CA HIS A 248 12.35 4.59 8.30
C HIS A 248 11.36 4.07 7.24
N LEU A 249 10.90 2.82 7.34
CA LEU A 249 9.89 2.25 6.46
C LEU A 249 8.45 2.50 6.94
N CYS A 250 8.26 3.09 8.12
CA CYS A 250 6.96 3.46 8.70
C CYS A 250 6.29 4.66 8.00
N LEU A 251 6.26 4.64 6.67
CA LEU A 251 5.81 5.75 5.82
C LEU A 251 4.30 5.98 5.84
N PHE A 252 3.54 5.09 6.47
CA PHE A 252 2.09 5.19 6.61
C PHE A 252 1.69 6.46 7.39
N GLU A 253 2.43 6.81 8.44
CA GLU A 253 2.14 7.98 9.28
C GLU A 253 2.33 9.31 8.55
N GLY A 254 3.26 9.36 7.60
CA GLY A 254 3.52 10.56 6.78
C GLY A 254 2.38 10.93 5.83
N VAL A 255 1.32 10.11 5.76
CA VAL A 255 0.13 10.36 4.94
C VAL A 255 -1.18 10.23 5.72
N GLU A 256 -1.12 10.13 7.05
CA GLU A 256 -2.30 10.17 7.91
C GLU A 256 -2.79 11.63 8.11
N LYS A 257 -4.10 11.79 8.29
CA LYS A 257 -4.76 13.06 8.61
C LYS A 257 -5.25 13.11 10.05
#